data_AF-A0A2V7GZ86-F1
#
_entry.id   AF-A0A2V7GZ86-F1
#
_cell.length_a   1.000
_cell.length_b   1.000
_cell.length_c   1.000
_cell.angle_alpha   90.00
_cell.angle_beta   90.00
_cell.angle_gamma   90.00
#
_symmetry.space_group_name_H-M   'P 1'
#
loop_
_entity.id
_entity.type
_entity.pdbx_description
1 polymer ?
#
loop_
_entity_poly.entity_id
_entity_poly.type
_entity_poly.pdbx_seq_one_letter_code
_entity_poly.pdbx_strand_id
1 'polypeptide(L)'
;MTLEARDELRFGFVEMLFALTAAEIAVQVADVVKNFEADLAALPAYTHLMFATILVTTSWVGWLKSKAPGNRAPLDSVFSAAFIVLLVDVFLVICYFIIVRGVDIQRIGDTIVRVVPSSANETRWSMVIFCVYFLWDILTKAVIVPADERSKKMWRRLIDKNLWDRAWITIVCLLIAFALWLETRTFTNALSVVAVDIALVALVLLFRALKEKSSKWASAMSLLLIAMTIAGLKLQP
;
A
#
# COMPACT_ATOMS: atom_id res chain seq x y z
N MET A 1 11.17 -4.33 33.29
CA MET A 1 10.35 -3.91 32.14
C MET A 1 9.23 -4.93 32.01
N THR A 2 7.97 -4.52 32.16
CA THR A 2 6.80 -5.40 32.03
C THR A 2 6.64 -5.86 30.58
N LEU A 3 5.93 -6.98 30.35
CA LEU A 3 5.63 -7.46 28.99
C LEU A 3 4.89 -6.40 28.16
N GLU A 4 3.97 -5.66 28.80
CA GLU A 4 3.24 -4.55 28.19
C GLU A 4 4.19 -3.47 27.63
N ALA A 5 5.21 -3.08 28.40
CA ALA A 5 6.20 -2.09 27.96
C ALA A 5 7.07 -2.55 26.77
N ARG A 6 7.22 -3.87 26.54
CA ARG A 6 7.96 -4.39 25.38
C ARG A 6 7.13 -4.38 24.10
N ASP A 7 5.85 -4.71 24.21
CA ASP A 7 4.93 -4.67 23.07
C ASP A 7 4.76 -3.22 22.58
N GLU A 8 4.67 -2.26 23.50
CA GLU A 8 4.62 -0.83 23.19
C GLU A 8 5.80 -0.34 22.33
N LEU A 9 7.01 -0.88 22.52
CA LEU A 9 8.19 -0.45 21.75
C LEU A 9 8.07 -0.82 20.26
N ARG A 10 7.53 -2.00 19.94
CA ARG A 10 7.32 -2.43 18.55
C ARG A 10 6.32 -1.52 17.84
N PHE A 11 5.17 -1.31 18.48
CA PHE A 11 4.11 -0.47 17.93
C PHE A 11 4.61 0.96 17.76
N GLY A 12 5.26 1.52 18.78
CA GLY A 12 5.86 2.86 18.71
C GLY A 12 6.87 3.00 17.59
N PHE A 13 7.73 1.99 17.34
CA PHE A 13 8.68 2.04 16.23
C PHE A 13 8.02 2.14 14.86
N VAL A 14 7.03 1.29 14.58
CA VAL A 14 6.31 1.31 13.30
C VAL A 14 5.48 2.60 13.15
N GLU A 15 4.87 3.09 14.23
CA GLU A 15 4.15 4.37 14.25
C GLU A 15 5.06 5.55 13.92
N MET A 16 6.29 5.59 14.45
CA MET A 16 7.28 6.61 14.10
C MET A 16 7.64 6.56 12.61
N LEU A 17 7.73 5.38 11.99
CA LEU A 17 7.97 5.25 10.54
C LEU A 17 6.79 5.74 9.70
N PHE A 18 5.55 5.50 10.14
CA PHE A 18 4.37 6.09 9.50
C PHE A 18 4.37 7.61 9.62
N ALA A 19 4.70 8.14 10.79
CA ALA A 19 4.81 9.58 11.01
C ALA A 19 5.90 10.21 10.13
N LEU A 20 7.06 9.54 9.99
CA LEU A 20 8.13 9.97 9.07
C LEU A 20 7.64 10.01 7.62
N THR A 21 6.92 8.98 7.18
CA THR A 21 6.34 8.95 5.83
C THR A 21 5.32 10.08 5.62
N ALA A 22 4.48 10.35 6.61
CA ALA A 22 3.53 11.46 6.56
C ALA A 22 4.22 12.83 6.52
N ALA A 23 5.32 13.01 7.26
CA ALA A 23 6.13 14.22 7.19
C ALA A 23 6.75 14.41 5.80
N GLU A 24 7.25 13.34 5.18
CA GLU A 24 7.77 13.40 3.81
C GLU A 24 6.68 13.81 2.80
N ILE A 25 5.44 13.33 2.96
CA ILE A 25 4.31 13.80 2.12
C ILE A 25 4.15 15.32 2.25
N ALA A 26 4.18 15.86 3.47
CA ALA A 26 4.05 17.29 3.69
C ALA A 26 5.18 18.09 3.04
N VAL A 27 6.42 17.59 3.10
CA VAL A 27 7.58 18.20 2.44
C VAL A 27 7.39 18.21 0.91
N GLN A 28 6.99 17.09 0.32
CA GLN A 28 6.76 17.02 -1.13
C GLN A 28 5.60 17.92 -1.58
N VAL A 29 4.50 18.00 -0.81
CA VAL A 29 3.40 18.94 -1.09
C VAL A 29 3.89 20.39 -1.05
N ALA A 30 4.68 20.75 -0.03
CA ALA A 30 5.24 22.09 0.07
C ALA A 30 6.17 22.42 -1.11
N ASP A 31 6.99 21.47 -1.55
CA ASP A 31 7.84 21.60 -2.73
C ASP A 31 7.02 21.85 -4.00
N VAL A 32 5.93 21.10 -4.22
CA VAL A 32 5.04 21.30 -5.39
C VAL A 32 4.39 22.68 -5.36
N VAL A 33 3.78 23.06 -4.24
CA VAL A 33 3.09 24.35 -4.09
C VAL A 33 4.03 25.53 -4.29
N LYS A 34 5.25 25.45 -3.75
CA LYS A 34 6.25 26.53 -3.85
C LYS A 34 6.73 26.76 -5.29
N ASN A 35 6.86 25.69 -6.10
CA ASN A 35 7.49 25.78 -7.41
C ASN A 35 6.51 25.88 -8.57
N PHE A 36 5.26 25.43 -8.40
CA PHE A 36 4.27 25.41 -9.48
C PHE A 36 3.00 26.21 -9.16
N GLU A 37 2.89 26.81 -7.98
CA GLU A 37 1.69 27.54 -7.54
C GLU A 37 0.39 26.74 -7.88
N ALA A 38 -0.65 27.42 -8.37
CA ALA A 38 -1.91 26.81 -8.81
C ALA A 38 -1.88 26.33 -10.28
N ASP A 39 -0.69 26.03 -10.83
CA ASP A 39 -0.56 25.55 -12.21
C ASP A 39 -1.13 24.14 -12.37
N LEU A 40 -2.03 23.98 -13.36
CA LEU A 40 -2.61 22.69 -13.74
C LEU A 40 -1.55 21.72 -14.27
N ALA A 41 -0.38 22.20 -14.71
CA ALA A 41 0.74 21.34 -15.08
C ALA A 41 1.25 20.47 -13.90
N ALA A 42 1.02 20.89 -12.65
CA ALA A 42 1.37 20.13 -11.47
C ALA A 42 0.27 19.14 -11.02
N LEU A 43 -0.86 19.06 -11.74
CA LEU A 43 -1.97 18.17 -11.39
C LEU A 43 -1.55 16.70 -11.19
N PRO A 44 -0.69 16.08 -12.03
CA PRO A 44 -0.21 14.72 -11.79
C PRO A 44 0.54 14.56 -10.45
N ALA A 45 1.37 15.54 -10.08
CA ALA A 45 2.09 15.51 -8.81
C ALA A 45 1.13 15.60 -7.61
N TYR A 46 0.10 16.44 -7.71
CA TYR A 46 -0.94 16.53 -6.67
C TYR A 46 -1.75 15.23 -6.53
N THR A 47 -2.12 14.59 -7.64
CA THR A 47 -2.90 13.34 -7.61
C THR A 47 -2.09 12.17 -7.08
N HIS A 48 -0.79 12.09 -7.42
CA HIS A 48 0.14 11.14 -6.85
C HIS A 48 0.25 11.31 -5.33
N LEU A 49 0.45 12.55 -4.85
CA LEU A 49 0.56 12.84 -3.42
C LEU A 49 -0.74 12.55 -2.66
N MET A 50 -1.89 12.81 -3.29
CA MET A 50 -3.19 12.40 -2.76
C MET A 50 -3.29 10.88 -2.65
N PHE A 51 -2.90 10.13 -3.70
CA PHE A 51 -2.83 8.68 -3.68
C PHE A 51 -1.94 8.17 -2.54
N ALA A 52 -0.71 8.69 -2.42
CA ALA A 52 0.22 8.31 -1.37
C ALA A 52 -0.34 8.60 0.03
N THR A 53 -1.02 9.75 0.21
CA THR A 53 -1.69 10.10 1.46
C THR A 53 -2.77 9.09 1.84
N ILE A 54 -3.65 8.73 0.91
CA ILE A 54 -4.72 7.75 1.15
C ILE A 54 -4.13 6.37 1.42
N LEU A 55 -3.10 5.96 0.67
CA LEU A 55 -2.40 4.71 0.88
C LEU A 55 -1.78 4.62 2.28
N VAL A 56 -1.03 5.64 2.70
CA VAL A 56 -0.36 5.68 4.00
C VAL A 56 -1.37 5.72 5.15
N THR A 57 -2.35 6.62 5.09
CA THR A 57 -3.34 6.80 6.16
C THR A 57 -4.24 5.58 6.35
N THR A 58 -4.78 5.02 5.27
CA THR A 58 -5.61 3.80 5.36
C THR A 58 -4.79 2.59 5.81
N SER A 59 -3.50 2.54 5.47
CA SER A 59 -2.59 1.48 5.91
C SER A 59 -2.23 1.56 7.36
N TRP A 60 -1.96 2.77 7.87
CA TRP A 60 -1.78 3.01 9.29
C TRP A 60 -3.02 2.61 10.10
N VAL A 61 -4.21 3.09 9.70
CA VAL A 61 -5.48 2.74 10.38
C VAL A 61 -5.73 1.24 10.34
N GLY A 62 -5.51 0.61 9.18
CA GLY A 62 -5.69 -0.84 9.02
C GLY A 62 -4.72 -1.66 9.86
N TRP A 63 -3.46 -1.21 9.97
CA TRP A 63 -2.45 -1.83 10.83
C TRP A 63 -2.82 -1.67 12.31
N LEU A 64 -3.22 -0.47 12.74
CA LEU A 64 -3.61 -0.18 14.13
C LEU A 64 -4.83 -1.02 14.57
N LYS A 65 -5.82 -1.19 13.69
CA LYS A 65 -7.02 -1.99 13.96
C LYS A 65 -6.79 -3.50 13.83
N SER A 66 -5.65 -3.94 13.32
CA SER A 66 -5.39 -5.35 13.06
C SER A 66 -5.34 -6.16 14.36
N LYS A 67 -6.29 -7.09 14.51
CA LYS A 67 -6.33 -8.09 15.61
C LYS A 67 -5.53 -9.35 15.27
N ALA A 68 -4.64 -9.32 14.27
CA ALA A 68 -3.87 -10.49 13.89
C ALA A 68 -2.97 -10.93 15.07
N PRO A 69 -2.98 -12.23 15.45
CA PRO A 69 -2.19 -12.74 16.58
C PRO A 69 -0.71 -12.36 16.49
N GLY A 70 -0.15 -12.34 15.28
CA GLY A 70 1.25 -11.95 15.07
C GLY A 70 1.58 -10.49 15.25
N ASN A 71 0.57 -9.62 15.20
CA ASN A 71 0.80 -8.21 15.49
C ASN A 71 0.96 -7.99 17.00
N ARG A 72 0.39 -8.88 17.82
CA ARG A 72 0.38 -8.79 19.30
C ARG A 72 1.24 -9.86 19.98
N ALA A 73 2.03 -10.61 19.21
CA ALA A 73 2.91 -11.62 19.76
C ALA A 73 4.14 -10.92 20.37
N PRO A 74 4.57 -11.32 21.58
CA PRO A 74 5.71 -10.69 22.24
C PRO A 74 7.01 -10.91 21.45
N LEU A 75 7.87 -9.90 21.46
CA LEU A 75 9.21 -9.97 20.88
C LEU A 75 10.20 -10.59 21.87
N ASP A 76 10.25 -11.92 21.90
CA ASP A 76 11.13 -12.65 22.82
C ASP A 76 12.56 -12.81 22.28
N SER A 77 12.73 -12.81 20.95
CA SER A 77 14.00 -13.06 20.27
C SER A 77 14.04 -12.44 18.87
N VAL A 78 15.23 -12.12 18.38
CA VAL A 78 15.48 -11.63 17.02
C VAL A 78 15.14 -12.69 15.96
N PHE A 79 15.17 -13.97 16.32
CA PHE A 79 14.76 -15.07 15.43
C PHE A 79 13.31 -15.50 15.65
N SER A 80 12.50 -14.68 16.34
CA SER A 80 11.09 -14.96 16.56
C SER A 80 10.25 -14.66 15.32
N ALA A 81 9.12 -15.35 15.17
CA ALA A 81 8.14 -15.06 14.13
C ALA A 81 7.59 -13.63 14.24
N ALA A 82 7.44 -13.12 15.47
CA ALA A 82 7.00 -11.75 15.73
C ALA A 82 7.97 -10.71 15.13
N PHE A 83 9.29 -10.98 15.22
CA PHE A 83 10.30 -10.13 14.60
C PHE A 83 10.21 -10.16 13.07
N ILE A 84 9.94 -11.32 12.45
CA ILE A 84 9.72 -11.41 11.00
C ILE A 84 8.50 -10.58 10.58
N VAL A 85 7.40 -10.64 11.33
CA VAL A 85 6.22 -9.79 11.05
C VAL A 85 6.57 -8.30 11.15
N LEU A 86 7.35 -7.91 12.17
CA LEU A 86 7.86 -6.55 12.30
C LEU A 86 8.70 -6.13 11.07
N LEU A 87 9.60 -6.99 10.58
CA LEU A 87 10.39 -6.68 9.38
C LEU A 87 9.51 -6.46 8.15
N VAL A 88 8.42 -7.23 8.01
CA VAL A 88 7.45 -7.03 6.93
C VAL A 88 6.68 -5.71 7.10
N ASP A 89 6.27 -5.36 8.31
CA ASP A 89 5.61 -4.08 8.60
C ASP A 89 6.55 -2.90 8.27
N VAL A 90 7.82 -2.97 8.67
CA VAL A 90 8.85 -1.96 8.34
C VAL A 90 9.06 -1.87 6.83
N PHE A 91 9.18 -3.01 6.16
CA PHE A 91 9.36 -3.06 4.70
C PHE A 91 8.16 -2.42 3.97
N LEU A 92 6.92 -2.65 4.44
CA LEU A 92 5.74 -1.99 3.89
C LEU A 92 5.83 -0.47 4.01
N VAL A 93 6.26 0.05 5.17
CA VAL A 93 6.40 1.51 5.36
C VAL A 93 7.51 2.07 4.47
N ILE A 94 8.61 1.34 4.29
CA ILE A 94 9.66 1.72 3.32
C ILE A 94 9.10 1.82 1.90
N CYS A 95 8.29 0.85 1.46
CA CYS A 95 7.63 0.92 0.15
C CYS A 95 6.73 2.16 0.02
N TYR A 96 6.00 2.53 1.08
CA TYR A 96 5.20 3.77 1.07
C TYR A 96 6.09 5.01 0.95
N PHE A 97 7.18 5.06 1.71
CA PHE A 97 8.15 6.15 1.63
C PHE A 97 8.72 6.30 0.21
N ILE A 98 9.03 5.18 -0.47
CA ILE A 98 9.52 5.21 -1.85
C ILE A 98 8.45 5.75 -2.82
N ILE A 99 7.17 5.40 -2.64
CA ILE A 99 6.08 5.98 -3.43
C ILE A 99 6.05 7.50 -3.23
N VAL A 100 6.11 7.99 -1.99
CA VAL A 100 6.09 9.44 -1.70
C VAL A 100 7.29 10.14 -2.33
N ARG A 101 8.49 9.55 -2.25
CA ARG A 101 9.72 10.11 -2.82
C ARG A 101 9.76 10.12 -4.33
N GLY A 102 9.05 9.20 -4.97
CA GLY A 102 9.04 9.08 -6.43
C GLY A 102 7.90 9.84 -7.08
N VAL A 103 7.47 10.96 -6.50
CA VAL A 103 6.65 11.97 -7.19
C VAL A 103 7.43 12.50 -8.39
N ASP A 104 6.71 12.74 -9.49
CA ASP A 104 7.18 13.11 -10.83
C ASP A 104 7.82 14.51 -10.95
N ILE A 105 8.72 14.87 -10.04
CA ILE A 105 9.41 16.16 -10.04
C ILE A 105 10.83 15.96 -10.57
N GLN A 106 11.13 16.55 -11.74
CA GLN A 106 12.49 16.60 -12.24
C GLN A 106 13.29 17.68 -11.50
N ARG A 107 14.27 17.24 -10.72
CA ARG A 107 15.21 18.11 -9.99
C ARG A 107 16.53 18.22 -10.77
N ILE A 108 17.05 19.44 -10.94
CA ILE A 108 18.43 19.70 -11.35
C ILE A 108 19.11 20.40 -10.17
N GLY A 109 19.96 19.68 -9.45
CA GLY A 109 20.46 20.13 -8.15
C GLY A 109 19.31 20.31 -7.15
N ASP A 110 19.26 21.46 -6.48
CA ASP A 110 18.19 21.83 -5.54
C ASP A 110 17.00 22.53 -6.22
N THR A 111 17.08 22.79 -7.53
CA THR A 111 16.01 23.45 -8.29
C THR A 111 15.08 22.44 -8.96
N ILE A 112 13.78 22.66 -8.79
CA ILE A 112 12.73 21.92 -9.46
C ILE A 112 12.53 22.55 -10.85
N VAL A 113 12.69 21.75 -11.89
CA VAL A 113 12.72 22.25 -13.28
C VAL A 113 11.40 22.03 -14.00
N ARG A 114 10.77 20.86 -13.82
CA ARG A 114 9.46 20.55 -14.41
C ARG A 114 8.86 19.29 -13.78
N VAL A 115 7.54 19.17 -13.90
CA VAL A 115 6.83 17.91 -13.67
C VAL A 115 6.90 17.06 -14.95
N VAL A 116 7.32 15.80 -14.84
CA VAL A 116 7.37 14.86 -15.97
C VAL A 116 6.34 13.76 -15.69
N PRO A 117 5.12 13.83 -16.25
CA PRO A 117 4.06 12.89 -15.93
C PRO A 117 4.49 11.45 -16.25
N SER A 118 4.50 10.57 -15.25
CA SER A 118 4.91 9.18 -15.35
C SER A 118 4.31 8.35 -14.21
N SER A 119 3.34 7.51 -14.53
CA SER A 119 2.74 6.64 -13.51
C SER A 119 3.45 5.31 -13.23
N ALA A 120 4.66 5.16 -13.77
CA ALA A 120 5.41 3.91 -13.71
C ALA A 120 5.89 3.57 -12.29
N ASN A 121 6.18 4.59 -11.47
CA ASN A 121 6.76 4.37 -10.15
C ASN A 121 5.70 3.90 -9.15
N GLU A 122 4.60 4.64 -9.01
CA GLU A 122 3.53 4.34 -8.07
C GLU A 122 2.76 3.07 -8.42
N THR A 123 2.58 2.73 -9.70
CA THR A 123 1.98 1.44 -10.09
C THR A 123 2.90 0.26 -9.76
N ARG A 124 4.20 0.38 -10.04
CA ARG A 124 5.19 -0.65 -9.72
C ARG A 124 5.25 -0.92 -8.22
N TRP A 125 5.33 0.13 -7.40
CA TRP A 125 5.40 -0.04 -5.95
C TRP A 125 4.07 -0.46 -5.34
N SER A 126 2.93 -0.05 -5.92
CA SER A 126 1.62 -0.58 -5.52
C SER A 126 1.53 -2.08 -5.73
N MET A 127 2.00 -2.59 -6.87
CA MET A 127 2.10 -4.03 -7.12
C MET A 127 2.97 -4.72 -6.06
N VAL A 128 4.15 -4.16 -5.75
CA VAL A 128 5.03 -4.69 -4.68
C VAL A 128 4.32 -4.70 -3.33
N ILE A 129 3.60 -3.64 -2.97
CA ILE A 129 2.84 -3.55 -1.71
C ILE A 129 1.77 -4.64 -1.64
N PHE A 130 1.00 -4.87 -2.71
CA PHE A 130 0.02 -5.95 -2.73
C PHE A 130 0.66 -7.34 -2.66
N CYS A 131 1.83 -7.54 -3.28
CA CYS A 131 2.62 -8.76 -3.10
C CYS A 131 3.02 -8.95 -1.62
N VAL A 132 3.49 -7.89 -0.96
CA VAL A 132 3.87 -7.95 0.46
C VAL A 132 2.66 -8.21 1.35
N TYR A 133 1.50 -7.60 1.07
CA TYR A 133 0.26 -7.92 1.77
C TYR A 133 -0.13 -9.39 1.64
N PHE A 134 0.04 -9.97 0.45
CA PHE A 134 -0.23 -11.38 0.22
C PHE A 134 0.73 -12.27 1.03
N LEU A 135 2.02 -11.96 1.02
CA LEU A 135 3.02 -12.65 1.83
C LEU A 135 2.72 -12.51 3.34
N TRP A 136 2.32 -11.32 3.78
CA TRP A 136 1.94 -11.05 5.17
C TRP A 136 0.71 -11.86 5.59
N ASP A 137 -0.31 -11.97 4.73
CA ASP A 137 -1.49 -12.82 4.98
C ASP A 137 -1.09 -14.31 5.14
N ILE A 138 -0.10 -14.79 4.37
CA ILE A 138 0.44 -16.16 4.51
C ILE A 138 1.21 -16.29 5.82
N LEU A 139 2.16 -15.39 6.09
CA LEU A 139 3.05 -15.45 7.26
C LEU A 139 2.26 -15.44 8.57
N THR A 140 1.30 -14.53 8.70
CA THR A 140 0.50 -14.39 9.93
C THR A 140 -0.36 -15.61 10.24
N LYS A 141 -0.71 -16.42 9.23
CA LYS A 141 -1.52 -17.64 9.43
C LYS A 141 -0.70 -18.94 9.40
N ALA A 142 0.42 -18.98 8.68
CA ALA A 142 1.26 -20.16 8.61
C ALA A 142 2.19 -20.30 9.82
N VAL A 143 2.73 -19.18 10.33
CA VAL A 143 3.82 -19.21 11.33
C VAL A 143 3.29 -19.16 12.77
N ILE A 144 2.12 -18.53 12.98
CA ILE A 144 1.61 -18.19 14.31
C ILE A 144 0.48 -19.14 14.68
N VAL A 145 0.85 -20.42 14.75
CA VAL A 145 -0.01 -21.49 15.26
C VAL A 145 0.76 -22.18 16.38
N PRO A 146 0.13 -22.46 17.54
CA PRO A 146 0.79 -23.09 18.68
C PRO A 146 1.50 -24.40 18.27
N ALA A 147 2.68 -24.61 18.86
CA ALA A 147 3.63 -25.66 18.52
C ALA A 147 3.06 -27.09 18.67
N ASP A 148 1.97 -27.25 19.42
CA ASP A 148 1.36 -28.55 19.73
C ASP A 148 0.67 -29.23 18.52
N GLU A 149 0.45 -28.49 17.43
CA GLU A 149 -0.32 -28.97 16.27
C GLU A 149 0.47 -28.89 14.94
N ARG A 150 1.82 -28.93 15.01
CA ARG A 150 2.75 -28.48 13.95
C ARG A 150 3.05 -29.50 12.83
N SER A 151 2.91 -30.81 13.07
CA SER A 151 3.62 -31.81 12.23
C SER A 151 2.86 -32.39 11.02
N LYS A 152 1.51 -32.38 10.95
CA LYS A 152 0.77 -32.98 9.80
C LYS A 152 -0.33 -32.11 9.15
N LYS A 153 -0.53 -30.88 9.61
CA LYS A 153 -1.66 -30.02 9.19
C LYS A 153 -1.30 -28.77 8.38
N MET A 154 -0.03 -28.48 8.11
CA MET A 154 0.36 -27.23 7.42
C MET A 154 -0.31 -27.07 6.04
N TRP A 155 -0.27 -28.10 5.19
CA TRP A 155 -0.92 -28.09 3.87
C TRP A 155 -2.45 -28.05 3.96
N ARG A 156 -3.05 -28.84 4.86
CA ARG A 156 -4.50 -28.82 5.09
C ARG A 156 -5.00 -27.46 5.61
N ARG A 157 -4.15 -26.72 6.31
CA ARG A 157 -4.45 -25.37 6.79
C ARG A 157 -4.26 -24.32 5.71
N LEU A 158 -3.25 -24.42 4.85
CA LEU A 158 -3.13 -23.53 3.68
C LEU A 158 -4.38 -23.60 2.78
N ILE A 159 -5.06 -24.76 2.76
CA ILE A 159 -6.32 -25.01 2.05
C ILE A 159 -7.56 -24.73 2.93
N ASP A 160 -7.40 -24.27 4.17
CA ASP A 160 -8.54 -23.97 5.04
C ASP A 160 -9.38 -22.83 4.44
N LYS A 161 -10.70 -22.99 4.46
CA LYS A 161 -11.65 -22.05 3.82
C LYS A 161 -11.49 -20.63 4.37
N ASN A 162 -11.19 -20.51 5.66
CA ASN A 162 -10.93 -19.24 6.33
C ASN A 162 -9.66 -18.53 5.82
N LEU A 163 -8.71 -19.30 5.26
CA LEU A 163 -7.50 -18.77 4.64
C LEU A 163 -7.81 -18.15 3.30
N TRP A 164 -8.50 -18.93 2.47
CA TRP A 164 -8.89 -18.52 1.13
C TRP A 164 -9.76 -17.27 1.14
N ASP A 165 -10.73 -17.18 2.07
CA ASP A 165 -11.66 -16.04 2.21
C ASP A 165 -10.99 -14.67 2.36
N ARG A 166 -9.75 -14.61 2.89
CA ARG A 166 -8.99 -13.36 3.02
C ARG A 166 -7.93 -13.18 1.94
N ALA A 167 -7.35 -14.27 1.45
CA ALA A 167 -6.25 -14.24 0.50
C ALA A 167 -6.74 -13.89 -0.92
N TRP A 168 -7.93 -14.36 -1.31
CA TRP A 168 -8.47 -14.08 -2.65
C TRP A 168 -8.63 -12.57 -2.91
N ILE A 169 -9.02 -11.79 -1.89
CA ILE A 169 -9.15 -10.33 -1.97
C ILE A 169 -7.79 -9.72 -2.37
N THR A 170 -6.72 -10.11 -1.67
CA THR A 170 -5.38 -9.59 -1.93
C THR A 170 -4.88 -10.02 -3.31
N ILE A 171 -5.18 -11.25 -3.75
CA ILE A 171 -4.85 -11.76 -5.08
C ILE A 171 -5.55 -10.94 -6.16
N VAL A 172 -6.84 -10.66 -6.03
CA VAL A 172 -7.59 -9.84 -7.00
C VAL A 172 -7.00 -8.44 -7.08
N CYS A 173 -6.74 -7.78 -5.95
CA CYS A 173 -6.12 -6.47 -5.95
C CYS A 173 -4.71 -6.48 -6.56
N LEU A 174 -3.93 -7.53 -6.31
CA LEU A 174 -2.61 -7.71 -6.89
C LEU A 174 -2.68 -7.85 -8.42
N LEU A 175 -3.62 -8.64 -8.94
CA LEU A 175 -3.80 -8.79 -10.39
C LEU A 175 -4.21 -7.48 -11.07
N ILE A 176 -5.08 -6.68 -10.42
CA ILE A 176 -5.46 -5.36 -10.92
C ILE A 176 -4.25 -4.42 -10.91
N ALA A 177 -3.48 -4.38 -9.80
CA ALA A 177 -2.26 -3.56 -9.72
C ALA A 177 -1.22 -3.97 -10.78
N PHE A 178 -1.07 -5.27 -11.02
CA PHE A 178 -0.20 -5.81 -12.06
C PHE A 178 -0.65 -5.38 -13.46
N ALA A 179 -1.96 -5.46 -13.76
CA ALA A 179 -2.51 -4.99 -15.02
C ALA A 179 -2.28 -3.49 -15.23
N LEU A 180 -2.54 -2.66 -14.21
CA LEU A 180 -2.26 -1.22 -14.25
C LEU A 180 -0.76 -0.95 -14.52
N TRP A 181 0.14 -1.70 -13.88
CA TRP A 181 1.58 -1.56 -14.11
C TRP A 181 2.01 -1.94 -15.53
N LEU A 182 1.38 -2.93 -16.16
CA LEU A 182 1.67 -3.29 -17.55
C LEU A 182 1.22 -2.19 -18.53
N GLU A 183 0.01 -1.65 -18.34
CA GLU A 183 -0.58 -0.62 -19.20
C GLU A 183 0.15 0.72 -19.09
N THR A 184 0.59 1.10 -17.90
CA THR A 184 1.14 2.44 -17.62
C THR A 184 2.55 2.67 -18.14
N ARG A 185 3.23 1.63 -18.63
CA ARG A 185 4.57 1.76 -19.22
C ARG A 185 4.61 2.68 -20.43
N THR A 186 3.46 2.97 -21.04
CA THR A 186 3.36 3.74 -22.29
C THR A 186 2.72 5.11 -22.09
N PHE A 187 2.26 5.45 -20.88
CA PHE A 187 1.53 6.69 -20.66
C PHE A 187 2.47 7.87 -20.40
N THR A 188 2.43 8.85 -21.31
CA THR A 188 3.14 10.14 -21.18
C THR A 188 2.19 11.32 -20.97
N ASN A 189 0.88 11.09 -21.06
CA ASN A 189 -0.13 12.14 -20.96
C ASN A 189 -0.51 12.42 -19.50
N ALA A 190 -0.52 13.69 -19.10
CA ALA A 190 -0.84 14.12 -17.75
C ALA A 190 -2.22 13.61 -17.26
N LEU A 191 -3.24 13.68 -18.12
CA LEU A 191 -4.59 13.19 -17.79
C LEU A 191 -4.62 11.67 -17.57
N SER A 192 -3.81 10.91 -18.31
CA SER A 192 -3.71 9.46 -18.14
C SER A 192 -3.05 9.12 -16.81
N VAL A 193 -2.03 9.88 -16.39
CA VAL A 193 -1.38 9.72 -15.07
C VAL A 193 -2.39 10.01 -13.96
N VAL A 194 -3.11 11.13 -14.03
CA VAL A 194 -4.18 11.47 -13.08
C VAL A 194 -5.24 10.37 -12.99
N ALA A 195 -5.66 9.82 -14.13
CA ALA A 195 -6.64 8.74 -14.16
C ALA A 195 -6.11 7.45 -13.49
N VAL A 196 -4.83 7.14 -13.66
CA VAL A 196 -4.15 6.01 -13.00
C VAL A 196 -4.08 6.22 -11.50
N ASP A 197 -3.70 7.41 -11.03
CA ASP A 197 -3.68 7.73 -9.60
C ASP A 197 -5.05 7.53 -8.95
N ILE A 198 -6.11 8.02 -9.61
CA ILE A 198 -7.48 7.84 -9.15
C ILE A 198 -7.86 6.35 -9.13
N ALA A 199 -7.44 5.57 -10.12
CA ALA A 199 -7.66 4.12 -10.13
C ALA A 199 -6.91 3.42 -8.99
N LEU A 200 -5.67 3.82 -8.68
CA LEU A 200 -4.91 3.30 -7.55
C LEU A 200 -5.55 3.66 -6.21
N VAL A 201 -6.08 4.89 -6.06
CA VAL A 201 -6.89 5.29 -4.89
C VAL A 201 -8.10 4.37 -4.75
N ALA A 202 -8.87 4.17 -5.81
CA ALA A 202 -10.03 3.29 -5.81
C ALA A 202 -9.65 1.85 -5.45
N LEU A 203 -8.50 1.37 -5.93
CA LEU A 203 -7.98 0.04 -5.63
C LEU A 203 -7.63 -0.13 -4.15
N VAL A 204 -6.94 0.85 -3.55
CA VAL A 204 -6.62 0.84 -2.11
C VAL A 204 -7.88 0.86 -1.26
N LEU A 205 -8.85 1.71 -1.61
CA LEU A 205 -10.12 1.78 -0.88
C LEU A 205 -10.95 0.51 -1.05
N LEU A 206 -10.98 -0.09 -2.24
CA LEU A 206 -11.61 -1.39 -2.49
C LEU A 206 -11.00 -2.48 -1.61
N PHE A 207 -9.66 -2.57 -1.58
CA PHE A 207 -8.95 -3.53 -0.75
C PHE A 207 -9.35 -3.41 0.72
N ARG A 208 -9.40 -2.18 1.25
CA ARG A 208 -9.82 -1.91 2.63
C ARG A 208 -11.27 -2.30 2.88
N ALA A 209 -12.19 -1.88 2.01
CA ALA A 209 -13.61 -2.19 2.12
C ALA A 209 -13.87 -3.70 2.12
N LEU A 210 -13.18 -4.46 1.25
CA LEU A 210 -13.29 -5.92 1.18
C LEU A 210 -12.74 -6.59 2.45
N LYS A 211 -11.59 -6.14 2.97
CA LYS A 211 -11.01 -6.68 4.21
C LYS A 211 -11.90 -6.39 5.44
N GLU A 212 -12.61 -5.27 5.46
CA GLU A 212 -13.56 -4.90 6.53
C GLU A 212 -14.96 -5.51 6.35
N LYS A 213 -15.18 -6.32 5.29
CA LYS A 213 -16.49 -6.92 4.92
C LYS A 213 -17.59 -5.88 4.65
N SER A 214 -17.21 -4.72 4.15
CA SER A 214 -18.11 -3.61 3.86
C SER A 214 -18.68 -3.72 2.43
N SER A 215 -19.69 -4.57 2.25
CA SER A 215 -20.27 -4.92 0.94
C SER A 215 -20.68 -3.71 0.08
N LYS A 216 -21.32 -2.69 0.69
CA LYS A 216 -21.78 -1.49 -0.04
C LYS A 216 -20.61 -0.72 -0.68
N TRP A 217 -19.52 -0.54 0.05
CA TRP A 217 -18.34 0.18 -0.42
C TRP A 217 -17.54 -0.62 -1.45
N ALA A 218 -17.47 -1.95 -1.27
CA ALA A 218 -16.82 -2.83 -2.23
C ALA A 218 -17.45 -2.74 -3.63
N SER A 219 -18.79 -2.77 -3.71
CA SER A 219 -19.50 -2.63 -4.98
C SER A 219 -19.24 -1.27 -5.64
N ALA A 220 -19.31 -0.18 -4.86
CA ALA A 220 -19.08 1.17 -5.37
C ALA A 220 -17.65 1.35 -5.94
N MET A 221 -16.64 0.89 -5.21
CA MET A 221 -15.24 1.00 -5.66
C MET A 221 -14.93 0.06 -6.84
N SER A 222 -15.55 -1.11 -6.91
CA SER A 222 -15.40 -2.02 -8.05
C SER A 222 -15.97 -1.39 -9.34
N LEU A 223 -17.14 -0.76 -9.26
CA LEU A 223 -17.72 -0.03 -10.39
C LEU A 223 -16.83 1.13 -10.84
N LEU A 224 -16.27 1.88 -9.89
CA LEU A 224 -15.34 2.97 -10.19
C LEU A 224 -14.09 2.45 -10.93
N LEU A 225 -13.48 1.36 -10.45
CA LEU A 225 -12.33 0.73 -11.11
C LEU A 225 -12.65 0.27 -12.53
N ILE A 226 -13.79 -0.38 -12.73
CA ILE A 226 -14.22 -0.84 -14.05
C ILE A 226 -14.40 0.36 -14.98
N ALA A 227 -15.10 1.40 -14.53
CA ALA A 227 -15.32 2.62 -15.30
C ALA A 227 -14.00 3.29 -15.71
N MET A 228 -13.04 3.38 -14.78
CA MET A 228 -11.72 3.97 -15.02
C MET A 228 -10.87 3.13 -15.98
N THR A 229 -10.93 1.80 -15.88
CA THR A 229 -10.21 0.89 -16.79
C THR A 229 -10.74 1.04 -18.22
N ILE A 230 -12.07 1.12 -18.38
CA ILE A 230 -12.71 1.34 -19.68
C ILE A 230 -12.38 2.74 -20.23
N ALA A 231 -12.40 3.77 -19.38
CA ALA A 231 -12.06 5.13 -19.78
C ALA A 231 -10.58 5.27 -20.18
N GLY A 232 -9.67 4.64 -19.42
CA GLY A 232 -8.23 4.62 -19.72
C GLY A 232 -7.91 3.95 -21.06
N LEU A 233 -8.58 2.83 -21.37
CA LEU A 233 -8.46 2.18 -22.69
C LEU A 233 -8.89 3.08 -23.86
N LYS A 234 -9.87 3.97 -23.65
CA LYS A 234 -10.33 4.92 -24.68
C LYS A 234 -9.45 6.15 -24.84
N LEU A 235 -8.57 6.41 -23.88
CA LEU A 235 -7.65 7.56 -23.87
C LEU A 235 -6.27 7.21 -24.46
N GLN A 236 -6.05 5.96 -24.86
CA GLN A 236 -4.89 5.58 -25.68
C GLN A 236 -5.08 6.13 -27.11
N PRO A 237 -4.14 6.97 -27.60
CA PRO A 237 -4.17 7.49 -28.97
C PRO A 237 -3.91 6.41 -30.02
#